data_AF-A0AAN6JED3-F1
#
_entry.id   AF-A0AAN6JED3-F1
#
_cell.length_a   1.000
_cell.length_b   1.000
_cell.length_c   1.000
_cell.angle_alpha   90.00
_cell.angle_beta   90.00
_cell.angle_gamma   90.00
#
_symmetry.space_group_name_H-M   'P 1'
#
loop_
_entity.id
_entity.type
_entity.pdbx_description
1 polymer ?
#
loop_
_entity_poly.entity_id
_entity_poly.type
_entity_poly.pdbx_seq_one_letter_code
_entity_poly.pdbx_strand_id
1 'polypeptide(L)'
;MDLSGSGNETISHLLEPGNGRITIQFNAFTGPPKIVRLWGHGRVLECGTEEFATFVNSQEVQTLPGTRSIIIVDIHQVGSSCGFSVPFYDFKEYRPVLNDFFEKKRQKFEAGNASESMDRYWAYKNAWSMDGLPGMRRGLLAGKRDNVVPIEKMVGPLVTKRYQGGRGVAAEHVLLIALVSFILGIMLAMYGPGLVELVQAFDASRLKNTIAHVSL
;
A
#
# COMPACT_ATOMS: atom_id res chain seq x y z
N MET A 1 -0.60 12.82 7.93
CA MET A 1 -0.09 13.39 6.68
C MET A 1 1.33 12.89 6.48
N ASP A 2 1.68 12.48 5.27
CA ASP A 2 3.01 12.00 4.93
C ASP A 2 3.69 12.98 3.96
N LEU A 3 4.87 13.45 4.34
CA LEU A 3 5.64 14.45 3.60
C LEU A 3 6.76 13.76 2.82
N SER A 4 7.10 14.37 1.69
CA SER A 4 8.23 13.95 0.87
C SER A 4 9.53 14.00 1.66
N GLY A 5 10.41 13.05 1.37
CA GLY A 5 11.69 12.91 2.05
C GLY A 5 12.60 11.94 1.31
N SER A 6 13.61 11.41 2.00
CA SER A 6 14.65 10.59 1.38
C SER A 6 14.29 9.11 1.19
N GLY A 7 13.09 8.66 1.58
CA GLY A 7 12.62 7.28 1.46
C GLY A 7 11.10 7.20 1.47
N ASN A 8 10.55 5.99 1.26
CA ASN A 8 9.12 5.79 1.05
C ASN A 8 8.60 4.47 1.66
N GLU A 9 9.18 4.06 2.79
CA GLU A 9 9.11 2.64 3.19
C GLU A 9 7.72 2.32 3.71
N THR A 10 7.15 3.22 4.51
CA THR A 10 5.77 3.12 5.00
C THR A 10 4.78 2.93 3.85
N ILE A 11 4.86 3.74 2.80
CA ILE A 11 3.95 3.60 1.65
C ILE A 11 4.19 2.26 0.95
N SER A 12 5.45 1.90 0.70
CA SER A 12 5.79 0.67 -0.04
C SER A 12 5.34 -0.59 0.70
N HIS A 13 5.49 -0.63 2.03
CA HIS A 13 5.01 -1.74 2.87
C HIS A 13 3.50 -1.76 3.05
N LEU A 14 2.83 -0.60 3.06
CA LEU A 14 1.37 -0.53 3.07
C LEU A 14 0.76 -1.02 1.74
N LEU A 15 1.44 -0.79 0.62
CA LEU A 15 1.03 -1.24 -0.72
C LEU A 15 1.44 -2.69 -1.00
N GLU A 16 2.25 -3.32 -0.15
CA GLU A 16 2.63 -4.71 -0.31
C GLU A 16 1.40 -5.62 -0.21
N PRO A 17 1.16 -6.51 -1.20
CA PRO A 17 -0.01 -7.37 -1.22
C PRO A 17 -0.16 -8.21 0.05
N GLY A 18 -1.29 -8.05 0.74
CA GLY A 18 -1.61 -8.79 1.96
C GLY A 18 -0.88 -8.29 3.23
N ASN A 19 -0.12 -7.19 3.16
CA ASN A 19 0.51 -6.60 4.34
C ASN A 19 -0.38 -5.53 4.97
N GLY A 20 -0.30 -4.28 4.51
CA GLY A 20 -1.13 -3.17 5.01
C GLY A 20 -0.94 -2.84 6.50
N ARG A 21 -0.09 -3.53 7.26
CA ARG A 21 0.06 -3.33 8.70
C ARG A 21 0.86 -2.08 8.99
N ILE A 22 0.47 -1.34 10.02
CA ILE A 22 1.21 -0.18 10.52
C ILE A 22 1.11 -0.10 12.05
N THR A 23 2.19 0.36 12.67
CA THR A 23 2.25 0.66 14.11
C THR A 23 2.67 2.11 14.30
N ILE A 24 1.94 2.85 15.11
CA ILE A 24 2.30 4.21 15.52
C ILE A 24 2.73 4.15 16.99
N GLN A 25 3.93 4.64 17.29
CA GLN A 25 4.45 4.70 18.66
C GLN A 25 4.61 6.16 19.12
N PHE A 26 4.06 6.47 20.29
CA PHE A 26 4.28 7.71 21.01
C PHE A 26 5.13 7.45 22.24
N ASN A 27 6.08 8.35 22.54
CA ASN A 27 6.89 8.31 23.75
C ASN A 27 6.67 9.61 24.54
N ALA A 28 6.47 9.50 25.85
CA ALA A 28 6.44 10.64 26.75
C ALA A 28 7.89 11.06 27.07
N PHE A 29 8.32 12.19 26.53
CA PHE A 29 9.64 12.77 26.79
C PHE A 29 9.67 13.75 27.96
N THR A 30 8.50 14.11 28.49
CA THR A 30 8.31 14.94 29.68
C THR A 30 7.28 14.29 30.60
N GLY A 31 7.33 14.62 31.90
CA GLY A 31 6.43 14.03 32.89
C GLY A 31 6.72 12.54 33.16
N PRO A 32 5.73 11.78 33.66
CA PRO A 32 5.90 10.35 33.91
C PRO A 32 6.22 9.57 32.62
N PRO A 33 7.17 8.62 32.65
CA PRO A 33 7.54 7.86 31.46
C PRO A 33 6.37 7.01 30.97
N LYS A 34 6.16 7.00 29.65
CA LYS A 34 5.12 6.20 29.00
C LYS A 34 5.42 5.99 27.53
N ILE A 35 5.10 4.80 27.04
CA ILE A 35 5.04 4.50 25.61
C ILE A 35 3.62 4.07 25.29
N VAL A 36 3.04 4.62 24.22
CA VAL A 36 1.74 4.19 23.67
C VAL A 36 1.96 3.69 22.25
N ARG A 37 1.38 2.54 21.92
CA ARG A 37 1.40 1.96 20.59
C ARG A 37 -0.02 1.77 20.08
N LEU A 38 -0.24 2.16 18.83
CA LEU A 38 -1.48 1.94 18.09
C LEU A 38 -1.15 1.01 16.93
N TRP A 39 -1.83 -0.13 16.86
CA TRP A 39 -1.70 -1.09 15.77
C TRP A 39 -2.96 -1.04 14.90
N GLY A 40 -2.73 -1.04 13.59
CA GLY A 40 -3.80 -0.89 12.62
C GLY A 40 -3.42 -1.36 11.23
N HIS A 41 -4.36 -1.19 10.32
CA HIS A 41 -4.11 -1.29 8.89
C HIS A 41 -4.14 0.09 8.25
N GLY A 42 -3.19 0.36 7.36
CA GLY A 42 -3.04 1.64 6.69
C GLY A 42 -3.54 1.61 5.25
N ARG A 43 -4.22 2.68 4.83
CA ARG A 43 -4.57 2.96 3.43
C ARG A 43 -3.91 4.27 2.99
N VAL A 44 -3.26 4.24 1.82
CA VAL A 44 -2.53 5.37 1.26
C VAL A 44 -3.41 6.12 0.27
N LEU A 45 -3.67 7.40 0.53
CA LEU A 45 -4.26 8.34 -0.42
C LEU A 45 -3.11 9.15 -1.04
N GLU A 46 -2.74 8.85 -2.28
CA GLU A 46 -1.59 9.49 -2.93
C GLU A 46 -1.97 10.89 -3.46
N CYS A 47 -1.07 11.87 -3.29
CA CYS A 47 -1.29 13.24 -3.74
C CYS A 47 -1.54 13.30 -5.27
N GLY A 48 -2.60 13.99 -5.69
CA GLY A 48 -3.04 14.07 -7.09
C GLY A 48 -4.05 13.00 -7.49
N THR A 49 -4.47 12.14 -6.57
CA THR A 49 -5.64 11.26 -6.76
C THR A 49 -6.93 11.95 -6.33
N GLU A 50 -8.07 11.48 -6.85
CA GLU A 50 -9.39 11.95 -6.45
C GLU A 50 -9.67 11.69 -4.96
N GLU A 51 -9.33 10.50 -4.46
CA GLU A 51 -9.52 10.16 -3.04
C GLU A 51 -8.76 11.11 -2.10
N PHE A 52 -7.53 11.50 -2.46
CA PHE A 52 -6.76 12.48 -1.70
C PHE A 52 -7.46 13.85 -1.69
N ALA A 53 -7.88 14.35 -2.85
CA ALA A 53 -8.54 15.66 -2.97
C ALA A 53 -9.86 15.68 -2.19
N THR A 54 -10.68 14.63 -2.32
CA THR A 54 -11.94 14.46 -1.58
C THR A 54 -11.70 14.42 -0.08
N PHE A 55 -10.69 13.69 0.40
CA PHE A 55 -10.37 13.65 1.82
C PHE A 55 -9.90 15.00 2.35
N VAL A 56 -8.96 15.66 1.65
CA VAL A 56 -8.43 16.97 2.04
C VAL A 56 -9.54 18.01 2.14
N ASN A 57 -10.44 18.06 1.16
CA ASN A 57 -11.54 19.02 1.14
C ASN A 57 -12.59 18.71 2.22
N SER A 58 -13.00 17.44 2.35
CA SER A 58 -14.06 17.05 3.31
C SER A 58 -13.63 17.14 4.77
N GLN A 59 -12.33 16.97 5.05
CA GLN A 59 -11.77 17.02 6.41
C GLN A 59 -11.03 18.34 6.69
N GLU A 60 -11.12 19.32 5.79
CA GLU A 60 -10.47 20.64 5.90
C GLU A 60 -8.98 20.56 6.23
N VAL A 61 -8.28 19.58 5.64
CA VAL A 61 -6.87 19.31 5.96
C VAL A 61 -5.99 20.35 5.26
N GLN A 62 -5.31 21.21 6.04
CA GLN A 62 -4.29 22.10 5.50
C GLN A 62 -3.05 21.29 5.08
N THR A 63 -2.81 21.15 3.77
CA THR A 63 -1.62 20.48 3.25
C THR A 63 -0.37 21.33 3.40
N LEU A 64 0.78 20.67 3.59
CA LEU A 64 2.09 21.31 3.70
C LEU A 64 2.90 21.16 2.40
N PRO A 65 3.86 22.06 2.12
CA PRO A 65 4.81 21.89 1.03
C PRO A 65 5.46 20.50 1.06
N GLY A 66 5.44 19.80 -0.06
CA GLY A 66 5.98 18.45 -0.17
C GLY A 66 5.06 17.34 0.33
N THR A 67 3.80 17.60 0.69
CA THR A 67 2.82 16.55 0.98
C THR A 67 2.74 15.57 -0.19
N ARG A 68 3.00 14.29 0.08
CA ARG A 68 2.98 13.23 -0.94
C ARG A 68 1.82 12.27 -0.77
N SER A 69 1.30 12.10 0.45
CA SER A 69 0.16 11.24 0.71
C SER A 69 -0.54 11.60 2.02
N ILE A 70 -1.80 11.17 2.16
CA ILE A 70 -2.46 10.98 3.45
C ILE A 70 -2.52 9.48 3.72
N ILE A 71 -2.06 9.05 4.90
CA ILE A 71 -2.19 7.67 5.36
C ILE A 71 -3.35 7.63 6.35
N ILE A 72 -4.41 6.93 5.99
CA ILE A 72 -5.54 6.63 6.89
C ILE A 72 -5.20 5.35 7.62
N VAL A 73 -5.41 5.31 8.94
CA VAL A 73 -5.10 4.13 9.74
C VAL A 73 -6.33 3.68 10.52
N ASP A 74 -6.78 2.47 10.25
CA ASP A 74 -7.85 1.80 10.96
C ASP A 74 -7.24 1.05 12.17
N ILE A 75 -7.36 1.65 13.35
CA ILE A 75 -6.77 1.14 14.59
C ILE A 75 -7.64 0.03 15.17
N HIS A 76 -7.06 -1.17 15.37
CA HIS A 76 -7.74 -2.31 15.98
C HIS A 76 -7.18 -2.69 17.36
N GLN A 77 -5.97 -2.23 17.71
CA GLN A 77 -5.36 -2.53 18.99
C GLN A 77 -4.55 -1.35 19.51
N VAL A 78 -4.61 -1.15 20.82
CA VAL A 78 -3.87 -0.12 21.54
C VAL A 78 -3.20 -0.74 22.76
N GLY A 79 -1.99 -0.31 23.06
CA GLY A 79 -1.22 -0.81 24.20
C GLY A 79 -0.33 0.26 24.77
N SER A 80 -0.12 0.21 26.08
CA SER A 80 0.80 1.10 26.78
C SER A 80 1.82 0.32 27.61
N SER A 81 3.03 0.86 27.71
CA SER A 81 4.10 0.32 28.56
C SER A 81 4.76 1.42 29.40
N CYS A 82 5.37 1.02 30.52
CA CYS A 82 5.92 1.93 31.54
C CYS A 82 7.04 2.86 31.06
N GLY A 83 7.77 2.52 30.00
CA GLY A 83 8.75 3.42 29.38
C GLY A 83 9.94 3.79 30.26
N PHE A 84 10.33 2.96 31.24
CA PHE A 84 11.38 3.28 32.22
C PHE A 84 12.76 3.62 31.63
N SER A 85 13.02 3.26 30.37
CA SER A 85 14.26 3.60 29.65
C SER A 85 14.08 4.74 28.63
N VAL A 86 12.90 5.37 28.55
CA VAL A 86 12.67 6.54 27.70
C VAL A 86 13.41 7.73 28.33
N PRO A 87 14.36 8.35 27.63
CA PRO A 87 15.09 9.49 28.18
C PRO A 87 14.20 10.74 28.21
N PHE A 88 14.53 11.66 29.11
CA PHE A 88 13.99 13.01 29.04
C PHE A 88 14.55 13.76 27.84
N TYR A 89 13.69 14.51 27.16
CA TYR A 89 14.10 15.48 26.14
C TYR A 89 13.37 16.78 26.37
N ASP A 90 14.12 17.87 26.34
CA ASP A 90 13.54 19.21 26.31
C ASP A 90 13.23 19.61 24.87
N PHE A 91 11.97 19.97 24.63
CA PHE A 91 11.57 20.53 23.35
C PHE A 91 12.23 21.90 23.16
N LYS A 92 12.99 22.05 22.07
CA LYS A 92 13.60 23.33 21.70
C LYS A 92 12.71 24.08 20.70
N GLU A 93 12.59 23.53 19.50
CA GLU A 93 11.83 24.11 18.39
C GLU A 93 11.63 23.09 17.26
N TYR A 94 10.74 23.40 16.32
CA TYR A 94 10.61 22.66 15.07
C TYR A 94 11.65 23.13 14.05
N ARG A 95 12.19 22.21 13.23
CA ARG A 95 13.07 22.56 12.12
C ARG A 95 12.26 22.90 10.86
N PRO A 96 12.29 24.13 10.32
CA PRO A 96 11.50 24.51 9.15
C PRO A 96 12.09 24.00 7.82
N VAL A 97 13.34 23.52 7.85
CA VAL A 97 14.16 23.18 6.67
C VAL A 97 13.44 22.32 5.63
N LEU A 98 12.65 21.33 6.06
CA LEU A 98 11.92 20.45 5.13
C LEU A 98 10.86 21.23 4.35
N ASN A 99 10.05 22.02 5.06
CA ASN A 99 8.99 22.83 4.47
C ASN A 99 9.59 23.89 3.55
N ASP A 100 10.64 24.59 4.02
CA ASP A 100 11.36 25.60 3.24
C ASP A 100 11.95 25.02 1.95
N PHE A 101 12.50 23.80 2.02
CA PHE A 101 13.06 23.11 0.87
C PHE A 101 12.00 22.84 -0.19
N PHE A 102 10.86 22.25 0.19
CA PHE A 102 9.80 21.93 -0.77
C PHE A 102 9.04 23.16 -1.26
N GLU A 103 8.94 24.20 -0.44
CA GLU A 103 8.36 25.47 -0.85
C GLU A 103 9.22 26.16 -1.92
N LYS A 104 10.54 26.25 -1.71
CA LYS A 104 11.46 26.78 -2.73
C LYS A 104 11.45 25.93 -4.01
N LYS A 105 11.36 24.61 -3.88
CA LYS A 105 11.26 23.69 -5.03
C LYS A 105 9.99 23.95 -5.85
N ARG A 106 8.84 24.10 -5.17
CA ARG A 106 7.55 24.46 -5.78
C ARG A 106 7.65 25.77 -6.54
N GLN A 107 8.16 26.83 -5.91
CA GLN A 107 8.31 28.15 -6.53
C GLN A 107 9.18 28.11 -7.79
N LYS A 108 10.30 27.38 -7.77
CA LYS A 108 11.15 27.23 -8.97
C LYS A 108 10.45 26.47 -10.09
N PHE A 109 9.68 25.43 -9.75
CA PHE A 109 8.89 24.68 -10.73
C PHE A 109 7.83 25.57 -11.38
N GLU A 110 7.11 26.36 -10.59
CA GLU A 110 6.12 27.34 -11.06
C GLU A 110 6.74 28.46 -11.89
N ALA A 111 7.99 28.86 -11.60
CA ALA A 111 8.77 29.77 -12.41
C ALA A 111 9.30 29.15 -13.73
N GLY A 112 8.90 27.92 -14.05
CA GLY A 112 9.21 27.25 -15.32
C GLY A 112 10.40 26.28 -15.28
N ASN A 113 11.03 26.06 -14.11
CA ASN A 113 12.11 25.08 -14.01
C ASN A 113 11.56 23.65 -13.91
N ALA A 114 11.34 23.00 -15.06
CA ALA A 114 10.81 21.64 -15.13
C ALA A 114 11.66 20.59 -14.40
N SER A 115 12.96 20.83 -14.18
CA SER A 115 13.82 19.91 -13.41
C SER A 115 13.43 19.84 -11.93
N GLU A 116 12.71 20.85 -11.43
CA GLU A 116 12.22 20.91 -10.05
C GLU A 116 10.89 20.17 -9.84
N SER A 117 10.40 19.46 -10.86
CA SER A 117 9.17 18.64 -10.78
C SER A 117 9.18 17.66 -9.60
N MET A 118 8.05 17.63 -8.87
CA MET A 118 7.83 16.67 -7.78
C MET A 118 7.73 15.23 -8.29
N ASP A 119 7.16 15.00 -9.47
CA ASP A 119 7.10 13.68 -10.09
C ASP A 119 8.51 13.10 -10.32
N ARG A 120 9.43 13.92 -10.85
CA ARG A 120 10.84 13.54 -11.03
C ARG A 120 11.55 13.32 -9.69
N TYR A 121 11.25 14.16 -8.69
CA TYR A 121 11.79 13.99 -7.34
C TYR A 121 11.35 12.65 -6.73
N TRP A 122 10.07 12.30 -6.86
CA TRP A 122 9.53 11.04 -6.37
C TRP A 122 10.04 9.84 -7.17
N ALA A 123 10.21 9.96 -8.48
CA ALA A 123 10.87 8.95 -9.30
C ALA A 123 12.31 8.67 -8.82
N TYR A 124 13.05 9.74 -8.52
CA TYR A 124 14.44 9.65 -8.07
C TYR A 124 14.57 9.12 -6.64
N LYS A 125 13.75 9.58 -5.69
CA LYS A 125 13.94 9.32 -4.24
C LYS A 125 12.91 8.40 -3.59
N ASN A 126 11.72 8.24 -4.16
CA ASN A 126 10.57 7.64 -3.48
C ASN A 126 9.84 6.56 -4.30
N ALA A 127 10.39 6.19 -5.46
CA ALA A 127 9.79 5.16 -6.33
C ALA A 127 9.92 3.76 -5.75
N TRP A 128 10.92 3.52 -4.92
CA TRP A 128 11.25 2.19 -4.38
C TRP A 128 11.69 2.29 -2.92
N SER A 129 11.36 1.25 -2.16
CA SER A 129 11.87 1.04 -0.80
C SER A 129 13.25 0.38 -0.79
N MET A 130 13.87 0.34 0.39
CA MET A 130 15.16 -0.31 0.62
C MET A 130 15.21 -1.81 0.32
N ASP A 131 14.08 -2.51 0.32
CA ASP A 131 13.90 -3.92 -0.03
C ASP A 131 13.38 -4.12 -1.46
N GLY A 132 13.20 -3.02 -2.21
CA GLY A 132 12.92 -3.05 -3.64
C GLY A 132 11.43 -3.18 -3.97
N LEU A 133 10.55 -2.88 -3.01
CA LEU A 133 9.11 -2.84 -3.21
C LEU A 133 8.69 -1.53 -3.89
N PRO A 134 7.63 -1.55 -4.72
CA PRO A 134 7.13 -0.36 -5.39
C PRO A 134 6.56 0.62 -4.37
N GLY A 135 7.00 1.88 -4.46
CA GLY A 135 6.51 2.99 -3.67
C GLY A 135 5.39 3.76 -4.37
N MET A 136 5.55 5.08 -4.45
CA MET A 136 4.51 5.94 -5.02
C MET A 136 4.27 5.70 -6.51
N ARG A 137 2.99 5.59 -6.90
CA ARG A 137 2.59 5.30 -8.27
C ARG A 137 3.01 6.41 -9.22
N ARG A 138 2.82 7.67 -8.85
CA ARG A 138 3.28 8.83 -9.65
C ARG A 138 4.79 8.82 -9.85
N GLY A 139 5.56 8.50 -8.81
CA GLY A 139 7.01 8.37 -8.90
C GLY A 139 7.44 7.26 -9.87
N LEU A 140 6.80 6.09 -9.79
CA LEU A 140 7.05 4.97 -10.70
C LEU A 140 6.71 5.30 -12.16
N LEU A 141 5.57 5.96 -12.40
CA LEU A 141 5.14 6.38 -13.73
C LEU A 141 6.09 7.44 -14.32
N ALA A 142 6.47 8.44 -13.52
CA ALA A 142 7.42 9.46 -13.92
C ALA A 142 8.81 8.88 -14.19
N GLY A 143 9.25 7.88 -13.42
CA GLY A 143 10.50 7.17 -13.66
C GLY A 143 10.54 6.51 -15.03
N LYS A 144 9.44 5.86 -15.44
CA LYS A 144 9.29 5.26 -16.77
C LYS A 144 9.19 6.31 -17.88
N ARG A 145 8.38 7.35 -17.68
CA ARG A 145 8.13 8.41 -18.67
C ARG A 145 9.40 9.23 -18.94
N ASP A 146 10.13 9.57 -17.89
CA ASP A 146 11.22 10.54 -17.93
C ASP A 146 12.61 9.89 -17.82
N ASN A 147 12.68 8.55 -17.87
CA ASN A 147 13.90 7.74 -17.72
C ASN A 147 14.75 8.11 -16.49
N VAL A 148 14.10 8.30 -15.34
CA VAL A 148 14.77 8.67 -14.09
C VAL A 148 15.27 7.41 -13.39
N VAL A 149 16.59 7.30 -13.22
CA VAL A 149 17.22 6.23 -12.45
C VAL A 149 17.08 6.54 -10.96
N PRO A 150 16.50 5.64 -10.13
CA PRO A 150 16.38 5.84 -8.69
C PRO A 150 17.74 6.01 -8.01
N ILE A 151 17.79 6.78 -6.92
CA ILE A 151 19.01 7.01 -6.14
C ILE A 151 19.48 5.73 -5.45
N GLU A 152 20.78 5.43 -5.57
CA GLU A 152 21.43 4.42 -4.74
C GLU A 152 21.72 5.02 -3.35
N LYS A 153 20.91 4.62 -2.36
CA LYS A 153 20.99 5.18 -0.99
C LYS A 153 21.60 4.21 0.02
N MET A 154 21.25 2.93 -0.09
CA MET A 154 21.61 1.94 0.91
C MET A 154 23.01 1.37 0.62
N VAL A 155 23.80 1.18 1.67
CA VAL A 155 25.15 0.63 1.60
C VAL A 155 25.24 -0.61 2.47
N GLY A 156 25.97 -1.63 2.02
CA GLY A 156 26.19 -2.86 2.77
C GLY A 156 25.91 -4.13 1.97
N PRO A 157 26.25 -5.31 2.53
CA PRO A 157 26.18 -6.58 1.83
C PRO A 157 24.75 -7.05 1.53
N LEU A 158 23.75 -6.55 2.27
CA LEU A 158 22.34 -6.95 2.16
C LEU A 158 21.48 -5.98 1.33
N VAL A 159 22.10 -5.03 0.62
CA VAL A 159 21.38 -4.07 -0.20
C VAL A 159 20.68 -4.77 -1.35
N THR A 160 19.39 -4.53 -1.51
CA THR A 160 18.65 -5.02 -2.68
C THR A 160 19.21 -4.38 -3.95
N LYS A 161 19.51 -5.20 -4.95
CA LYS A 161 19.90 -4.73 -6.29
C LYS A 161 18.75 -4.84 -7.29
N ARG A 162 17.58 -5.30 -6.87
CA ARG A 162 16.46 -5.61 -7.74
C ARG A 162 15.20 -4.93 -7.24
N TYR A 163 14.57 -4.18 -8.13
CA TYR A 163 13.26 -3.62 -7.94
C TYR A 163 12.21 -4.64 -8.37
N GLN A 164 11.41 -5.11 -7.42
CA GLN A 164 10.34 -6.05 -7.70
C GLN A 164 9.13 -5.25 -8.21
N GLY A 165 8.96 -5.18 -9.53
CA GLY A 165 7.64 -4.87 -10.08
C GLY A 165 6.69 -5.96 -9.60
N GLY A 166 5.57 -5.59 -8.96
CA GLY A 166 4.60 -6.55 -8.45
C GLY A 166 4.34 -7.65 -9.47
N ARG A 167 4.27 -8.92 -9.01
CA ARG A 167 4.05 -10.08 -9.88
C ARG A 167 2.76 -9.88 -10.67
N GLY A 168 2.87 -9.31 -11.87
CA GLY A 168 1.82 -9.37 -12.85
C GLY A 168 1.57 -10.85 -13.15
N VAL A 169 0.31 -11.22 -13.30
CA VAL A 169 -0.03 -12.52 -13.88
C VAL A 169 0.59 -12.53 -15.27
N ALA A 170 1.57 -13.41 -15.50
CA ALA A 170 2.24 -13.46 -16.80
C ALA A 170 1.20 -13.72 -17.90
N ALA A 171 1.41 -13.16 -19.09
CA ALA A 171 0.44 -13.26 -20.19
C ALA A 171 0.05 -14.72 -20.49
N GLU A 172 0.98 -15.65 -20.31
CA GLU A 172 0.76 -17.10 -20.40
C GLU A 172 -0.29 -17.61 -19.40
N HIS A 173 -0.30 -17.09 -18.16
CA HIS A 173 -1.25 -17.47 -17.13
C HIS A 173 -2.62 -16.86 -17.42
N VAL A 174 -2.69 -15.64 -17.96
CA VAL A 174 -3.95 -15.04 -18.44
C VAL A 174 -4.53 -15.86 -19.60
N LEU A 175 -3.68 -16.27 -20.54
CA LEU A 175 -4.07 -17.08 -21.69
C LEU A 175 -4.55 -18.47 -21.26
N LEU A 176 -3.85 -19.09 -20.29
CA LEU A 176 -4.25 -20.36 -19.69
C LEU A 176 -5.61 -20.24 -18.99
N ILE A 177 -5.82 -19.21 -18.16
CA ILE A 177 -7.10 -18.97 -17.48
C ILE A 177 -8.22 -18.77 -18.49
N ALA A 178 -7.99 -18.01 -19.57
CA ALA A 178 -8.97 -17.81 -20.63
C ALA A 178 -9.30 -19.13 -21.35
N LEU A 179 -8.28 -19.94 -21.68
CA LEU A 179 -8.46 -21.23 -22.34
C LEU A 179 -9.23 -22.23 -21.46
N VAL A 180 -8.85 -22.35 -20.18
CA VAL A 180 -9.53 -23.22 -19.22
C VAL A 180 -10.99 -22.77 -19.04
N SER A 181 -11.23 -21.47 -18.91
CA SER A 181 -12.59 -20.92 -18.78
C SER A 181 -13.44 -21.18 -20.03
N PHE A 182 -12.84 -21.07 -21.23
CA PHE A 182 -13.50 -21.35 -22.50
C PHE A 182 -13.85 -22.83 -22.65
N ILE A 183 -12.92 -23.73 -22.34
CA ILE A 183 -13.15 -25.19 -22.38
C ILE A 183 -14.23 -25.58 -21.36
N LEU A 184 -14.18 -25.04 -20.13
CA LEU A 184 -15.23 -25.27 -19.14
C LEU A 184 -16.59 -24.79 -19.65
N GLY A 185 -16.63 -23.62 -20.30
CA GLY A 185 -17.85 -23.08 -20.91
C GLY A 185 -18.42 -23.98 -22.01
N ILE A 186 -17.58 -24.51 -22.90
CA ILE A 186 -17.99 -25.48 -23.93
C ILE A 186 -18.50 -26.77 -23.28
N MET A 187 -17.77 -27.31 -22.31
CA MET A 187 -18.17 -28.53 -21.61
C MET A 187 -19.52 -28.34 -20.91
N LEU A 188 -19.73 -27.20 -20.26
CA LEU A 188 -21.00 -26.88 -19.62
C LEU A 188 -22.13 -26.70 -20.64
N ALA A 189 -21.87 -26.10 -21.80
CA ALA A 189 -22.88 -25.94 -22.86
C ALA A 189 -23.27 -27.28 -23.50
N MET A 190 -22.30 -28.17 -23.73
CA MET A 190 -22.53 -29.48 -24.36
C MET A 190 -23.14 -30.49 -23.40
N TYR A 191 -22.64 -30.55 -22.17
CA TYR A 191 -22.99 -31.59 -21.20
C TYR A 191 -23.88 -31.08 -20.06
N GLY A 192 -24.09 -29.77 -19.95
CA GLY A 192 -24.93 -29.15 -18.93
C GLY A 192 -26.37 -29.66 -18.91
N PRO A 193 -27.07 -29.78 -20.06
CA PRO A 193 -28.42 -30.32 -20.09
C PRO A 193 -28.50 -31.75 -19.51
N GLY A 194 -27.56 -32.62 -19.88
CA GLY A 194 -27.47 -33.98 -19.34
C GLY A 194 -27.09 -34.03 -17.85
N LEU A 195 -26.30 -33.06 -17.38
CA LEU A 195 -25.99 -32.90 -15.96
C LEU A 195 -27.22 -32.45 -15.15
N VAL A 196 -28.03 -31.54 -15.68
CA VAL A 196 -29.28 -31.10 -15.06
C VAL A 196 -30.29 -32.25 -15.00
N GLU A 197 -30.43 -33.01 -16.09
CA GLU A 197 -31.27 -34.22 -16.09
C GLU A 197 -30.75 -35.28 -15.11
N LEU A 198 -29.44 -35.51 -15.03
CA LEU A 198 -28.85 -36.45 -14.07
C LEU A 198 -29.10 -36.02 -12.61
N VAL A 199 -28.96 -34.71 -12.32
CA VAL A 199 -29.21 -34.14 -10.99
C VAL A 199 -30.69 -34.16 -10.64
N GLN A 200 -31.58 -33.91 -11.60
CA GLN A 200 -33.03 -34.02 -11.41
C GLN A 200 -33.50 -35.48 -11.29
N ALA A 201 -32.85 -36.41 -11.99
CA ALA A 201 -33.06 -37.85 -11.87
C ALA A 201 -32.45 -38.43 -10.58
N PHE A 202 -31.52 -37.71 -9.95
CA PHE A 202 -31.00 -38.02 -8.62
C PHE A 202 -32.05 -37.66 -7.56
N ASP A 203 -33.07 -38.51 -7.46
CA ASP A 203 -34.13 -38.38 -6.48
C ASP A 203 -33.56 -38.49 -5.05
N ALA A 204 -33.60 -37.38 -4.31
CA ALA A 204 -33.23 -37.29 -2.91
C ALA A 204 -34.08 -38.23 -2.00
N SER A 205 -35.15 -38.85 -2.53
CA SER A 205 -35.93 -39.88 -1.84
C SER A 205 -35.15 -41.19 -1.59
N ARG A 206 -34.15 -41.53 -2.43
CA ARG A 206 -33.33 -42.74 -2.24
C ARG A 206 -32.38 -42.65 -1.05
N LEU A 207 -31.92 -41.45 -0.67
CA LEU A 207 -31.08 -41.28 0.52
C LEU A 207 -31.88 -41.37 1.82
N LYS A 208 -33.16 -41.00 1.82
CA LYS A 208 -34.03 -41.13 3.00
C LYS A 208 -34.36 -42.58 3.33
N ASN A 209 -34.51 -43.46 2.34
CA ASN A 209 -34.81 -44.88 2.58
C ASN A 209 -33.60 -45.70 3.04
N THR A 210 -32.35 -45.28 2.73
CA THR A 210 -31.15 -45.99 3.19
C THR A 210 -30.80 -45.66 4.65
N ILE A 211 -31.12 -44.45 5.14
CA ILE A 211 -30.87 -44.07 6.54
C ILE A 211 -31.90 -44.70 7.49
N ALA A 212 -33.12 -44.99 7.03
CA ALA A 212 -34.15 -45.65 7.83
C ALA A 212 -33.89 -47.15 8.10
N HIS A 213 -32.98 -47.80 7.36
CA HIS A 213 -32.66 -49.23 7.54
C HIS A 213 -31.40 -49.50 8.38
N VAL A 214 -30.71 -48.47 8.87
CA VAL A 214 -29.50 -48.60 9.73
C VAL A 214 -29.78 -48.23 11.19
N SER A 215 -31.05 -48.03 11.56
CA SER A 215 -31.50 -47.84 12.95
C SER A 215 -32.53 -48.90 13.33
N LEU A 216 -32.05 -50.12 13.57
CA LEU A 216 -32.68 -51.16 14.38
C LEU A 216 -31.58 -51.98 15.05
#